data_AF-A0A8S0T194-F1
#
_entry.id   AF-A0A8S0T194-F1
#
_cell.length_a   1.000
_cell.length_b   1.000
_cell.length_c   1.000
_cell.angle_alpha   90.00
_cell.angle_beta   90.00
_cell.angle_gamma   90.00
#
_symmetry.space_group_name_H-M   'P 1'
#
loop_
_entity.id
_entity.type
_entity.pdbx_description
1 polymer ?
#
loop_
_entity_poly.entity_id
_entity_poly.type
_entity_poly.pdbx_seq_one_letter_code
_entity_poly.pdbx_strand_id
1 'polypeptide(L)'
;MDLGSGIPGDGRCLFRSVVRGAHLREGKPSPCESHERELADELRAKVADEFIKRRADSEWFVEGDFDTYVRHMRQPQVWGGEPELLMSSHVLQAPITVHMWDKKTNCLKIIAEYGQEYGKESPIRVLYHGYGHYDALQSPFGSPKSKLSRGRSGAFLFVFEGVISIWSWLMENLGCWWICSCCKDLIKQQRAVIQYLIG
;
A
#
# COMPACT_ATOMS: atom_id res chain seq x y z
N MET A 1 -2.65 -24.91 -1.70
CA MET A 1 -1.46 -24.32 -2.32
C MET A 1 -1.10 -23.11 -1.49
N ASP A 2 0.06 -23.12 -0.85
CA ASP A 2 0.56 -21.96 -0.12
C ASP A 2 1.19 -21.01 -1.15
N LEU A 3 0.53 -19.88 -1.38
CA LEU A 3 1.01 -18.84 -2.30
C LEU A 3 1.91 -17.83 -1.58
N GLY A 4 1.98 -17.92 -0.25
CA GLY A 4 2.86 -17.13 0.59
C GLY A 4 4.26 -17.73 0.65
N SER A 5 5.20 -16.90 1.05
CA SER A 5 6.60 -17.25 1.29
C SER A 5 6.90 -17.59 2.76
N GLY A 6 5.89 -17.59 3.64
CA GLY A 6 6.02 -17.97 5.04
C GLY A 6 6.66 -16.87 5.88
N ILE A 7 6.18 -15.63 5.75
CA ILE A 7 6.69 -14.48 6.50
C ILE A 7 6.29 -14.58 7.99
N PRO A 8 7.20 -14.35 8.95
CA PRO A 8 6.85 -14.33 10.37
C PRO A 8 5.87 -13.22 10.76
N GLY A 9 4.93 -13.53 11.66
CA GLY A 9 3.97 -12.59 12.24
C GLY A 9 4.52 -11.79 13.44
N ASP A 10 5.71 -11.18 13.31
CA ASP A 10 6.44 -10.49 14.39
C ASP A 10 6.23 -8.96 14.44
N GLY A 11 5.17 -8.46 13.79
CA GLY A 11 4.90 -7.03 13.61
C GLY A 11 5.66 -6.38 12.44
N ARG A 12 6.59 -7.10 11.79
CA ARG A 12 7.30 -6.61 10.59
C ARG A 12 6.78 -7.21 9.29
N CYS A 13 5.73 -8.05 9.34
CA CYS A 13 5.29 -8.85 8.20
C CYS A 13 5.09 -8.04 6.92
N LEU A 14 4.53 -6.82 7.01
CA LEU A 14 4.40 -5.91 5.86
C LEU A 14 5.76 -5.56 5.24
N PHE A 15 6.68 -5.02 6.05
CA PHE A 15 7.99 -4.60 5.57
C PHE A 15 8.83 -5.79 5.07
N ARG A 16 8.78 -6.93 5.76
CA ARG A 16 9.44 -8.17 5.30
C ARG A 16 8.89 -8.63 3.95
N SER A 17 7.57 -8.59 3.77
CA SER A 17 6.93 -8.96 2.50
C SER A 17 7.36 -8.05 1.35
N VAL A 18 7.46 -6.74 1.60
CA VAL A 18 7.92 -5.76 0.60
C VAL A 18 9.39 -5.99 0.27
N VAL A 19 10.27 -6.17 1.26
CA VAL A 19 11.70 -6.45 1.06
C VAL A 19 11.90 -7.71 0.23
N ARG A 20 11.22 -8.79 0.58
CA ARG A 20 11.31 -10.07 -0.14
C ARG A 20 10.74 -9.93 -1.57
N GLY A 21 9.63 -9.22 -1.73
CA GLY A 21 9.07 -8.90 -3.05
C GLY A 21 10.03 -8.06 -3.92
N ALA A 22 10.77 -7.13 -3.32
CA ALA A 22 11.81 -6.36 -4.01
C ALA A 22 12.98 -7.26 -4.46
N HIS A 23 13.43 -8.21 -3.63
CA HIS A 23 14.46 -9.19 -4.02
C HIS A 23 13.99 -10.06 -5.19
N LEU A 24 12.74 -10.55 -5.13
CA LEU A 24 12.14 -11.33 -6.20
C LEU A 24 12.07 -10.54 -7.52
N ARG A 25 11.71 -9.25 -7.44
CA ARG A 25 11.71 -8.34 -8.60
C ARG A 25 13.10 -8.19 -9.22
N GLU A 26 14.15 -8.16 -8.41
CA GLU A 26 15.54 -8.05 -8.87
C GLU A 26 16.15 -9.41 -9.29
N GLY A 27 15.40 -10.51 -9.18
CA GLY A 27 15.92 -11.87 -9.44
C GLY A 27 16.94 -12.34 -8.40
N LYS A 28 16.98 -11.69 -7.23
CA LYS A 28 17.86 -12.08 -6.11
C LYS A 28 17.22 -13.21 -5.31
N PRO A 29 18.03 -14.09 -4.70
CA PRO A 29 17.51 -15.08 -3.76
C PRO A 29 16.87 -14.37 -2.55
N SER A 30 15.92 -15.06 -1.91
CA SER A 30 15.33 -14.56 -0.67
C SER A 30 16.43 -14.36 0.38
N PRO A 31 16.47 -13.21 1.08
CA PRO A 31 17.40 -13.02 2.19
C PRO A 31 17.13 -14.04 3.29
N CYS A 32 18.18 -14.36 4.07
CA CYS A 32 18.00 -15.14 5.29
C CYS A 32 17.18 -14.35 6.33
N GLU A 33 16.60 -15.02 7.31
CA GLU A 33 15.65 -14.43 8.26
C GLU A 33 16.21 -13.19 8.99
N SER A 34 17.48 -13.25 9.42
CA SER A 34 18.14 -12.15 10.14
C SER A 34 18.37 -10.94 9.24
N HIS A 35 18.83 -11.16 8.01
CA HIS A 35 19.06 -10.09 7.04
C HIS A 35 17.73 -9.50 6.55
N GLU A 36 16.70 -10.32 6.36
CA GLU A 36 15.36 -9.84 6.05
C GLU A 36 14.82 -8.93 7.16
N ARG A 37 15.06 -9.29 8.42
CA ARG A 37 14.66 -8.47 9.57
C ARG A 37 15.34 -7.10 9.54
N GLU A 38 16.65 -7.08 9.29
CA GLU A 38 17.44 -5.84 9.21
C GLU A 38 16.96 -4.95 8.07
N LEU A 39 16.77 -5.51 6.88
CA LEU A 39 16.25 -4.79 5.71
C LEU A 39 14.82 -4.28 5.94
N ALA A 40 13.98 -5.03 6.65
CA ALA A 40 12.62 -4.62 7.00
C ALA A 40 12.64 -3.43 7.99
N ASP A 41 13.53 -3.45 8.97
CA ASP A 41 13.70 -2.34 9.92
C ASP A 41 14.30 -1.10 9.24
N GLU A 42 15.23 -1.29 8.29
CA GLU A 42 15.77 -0.20 7.46
C GLU A 42 14.69 0.43 6.57
N LEU A 43 13.88 -0.40 5.88
CA LEU A 43 12.77 0.08 5.06
C LEU A 43 11.76 0.85 5.91
N ARG A 44 11.42 0.34 7.10
CA ARG A 44 10.53 1.01 8.06
C ARG A 44 11.05 2.40 8.45
N ALA A 45 12.35 2.51 8.74
CA ALA A 45 12.97 3.80 9.06
C ALA A 45 12.86 4.79 7.89
N LYS A 46 13.16 4.33 6.67
CA LYS A 46 13.03 5.14 5.44
C LYS A 46 11.59 5.55 5.15
N VAL A 47 10.62 4.67 5.40
CA VAL A 47 9.19 4.98 5.26
C VAL A 47 8.78 6.09 6.24
N ALA A 48 9.24 6.03 7.49
CA ALA A 48 8.99 7.10 8.45
C ALA A 48 9.63 8.44 8.03
N ASP A 49 10.81 8.42 7.41
CA ASP A 49 11.44 9.62 6.84
C ASP A 49 10.65 10.16 5.64
N GLU A 50 10.16 9.27 4.77
CA GLU A 50 9.39 9.65 3.58
C GLU A 50 8.03 10.27 3.97
N PHE A 51 7.40 9.80 5.06
CA PHE A 51 6.24 10.47 5.65
C PHE A 51 6.53 11.93 5.99
N ILE A 52 7.62 12.20 6.71
CA ILE A 52 8.02 13.56 7.10
C ILE A 52 8.25 14.43 5.86
N LYS A 53 9.01 13.90 4.89
CA LYS A 53 9.29 14.58 3.62
C LYS A 53 8.02 14.94 2.85
N ARG A 54 6.99 14.09 2.93
CA ARG A 54 5.70 14.25 2.22
C ARG A 54 4.57 14.68 3.14
N ARG A 55 4.85 15.27 4.30
CA ARG A 55 3.83 15.59 5.32
C ARG A 55 2.61 16.33 4.75
N ALA A 56 2.84 17.29 3.85
CA ALA A 56 1.79 18.07 3.21
C ALA A 56 0.76 17.22 2.43
N ASP A 57 1.18 16.05 1.95
CA ASP A 57 0.37 15.13 1.13
C ASP A 57 -0.11 13.92 1.93
N SER A 58 0.51 13.61 3.07
CA SER A 58 0.25 12.40 3.86
C SER A 58 -0.51 12.61 5.16
N GLU A 59 -0.36 13.77 5.81
CA GLU A 59 -0.88 14.02 7.16
C GLU A 59 -2.41 13.87 7.26
N TRP A 60 -3.14 14.16 6.20
CA TRP A 60 -4.60 14.17 6.21
C TRP A 60 -5.25 12.77 6.18
N PHE A 61 -4.53 11.74 5.75
CA PHE A 61 -5.02 10.35 5.74
C PHE A 61 -4.41 9.49 6.85
N VAL A 62 -3.44 10.02 7.58
CA VAL A 62 -2.90 9.39 8.79
C VAL A 62 -3.87 9.60 9.95
N GLU A 63 -4.13 8.55 10.73
CA GLU A 63 -5.01 8.62 11.90
C GLU A 63 -4.26 9.16 13.12
N GLY A 64 -4.85 10.16 13.78
CA GLY A 64 -4.31 10.75 15.01
C GLY A 64 -3.29 11.88 14.77
N ASP A 65 -2.43 12.11 15.76
CA ASP A 65 -1.35 13.09 15.67
C ASP A 65 -0.22 12.56 14.78
N PHE A 66 0.13 13.32 13.74
CA PHE A 66 1.09 12.90 12.72
C PHE A 66 2.47 12.60 13.30
N ASP A 67 2.98 13.48 14.16
CA ASP A 67 4.32 13.34 14.71
C ASP A 67 4.41 12.11 15.64
N THR A 68 3.32 11.81 16.35
CA THR A 68 3.18 10.60 17.16
C THR A 68 3.04 9.34 16.31
N TYR A 69 2.26 9.40 15.23
CA TYR A 69 2.16 8.31 14.26
C TYR A 69 3.52 7.92 13.69
N VAL A 70 4.27 8.90 13.16
CA VAL A 70 5.59 8.66 12.56
C VAL A 70 6.58 8.12 13.61
N ARG A 71 6.54 8.65 14.84
CA ARG A 71 7.38 8.15 15.94
C ARG A 71 7.08 6.69 16.28
N HIS A 72 5.80 6.31 16.33
CA HIS A 72 5.41 4.93 16.56
C HIS A 72 5.76 4.02 15.39
N MET A 73 5.61 4.49 14.15
CA MET A 73 5.90 3.67 12.97
C MET A 73 7.35 3.17 12.92
N ARG A 74 8.29 3.93 13.48
CA ARG A 74 9.70 3.51 13.62
C ARG A 74 9.90 2.32 14.56
N GLN A 75 8.95 2.04 15.46
CA GLN A 75 9.08 0.94 16.41
C GLN A 75 8.81 -0.40 15.74
N PRO A 76 9.69 -1.41 15.85
CA PRO A 76 9.61 -2.58 14.98
C PRO A 76 8.39 -3.50 15.14
N GLN A 77 7.69 -3.42 16.26
CA GLN A 77 6.48 -4.18 16.57
C GLN A 77 5.19 -3.51 16.06
N VAL A 78 5.27 -2.26 15.60
CA VAL A 78 4.09 -1.54 15.09
C VAL A 78 3.73 -2.06 13.71
N TRP A 79 2.45 -2.37 13.52
CA TRP A 79 1.95 -2.92 12.27
C TRP A 79 1.88 -1.82 11.21
N GLY A 80 2.30 -2.13 9.99
CA GLY A 80 2.09 -1.27 8.84
C GLY A 80 0.76 -1.56 8.16
N GLY A 81 0.28 -0.61 7.36
CA GLY A 81 -0.90 -0.76 6.51
C GLY A 81 -0.78 -0.03 5.19
N GLU A 82 -1.91 0.50 4.73
CA GLU A 82 -2.03 1.25 3.48
C GLU A 82 -1.06 2.44 3.38
N PRO A 83 -0.97 3.31 4.41
CA PRO A 83 -0.08 4.47 4.38
C PRO A 83 1.39 4.06 4.16
N GLU A 84 1.84 3.00 4.83
CA GLU A 84 3.21 2.49 4.73
C GLU A 84 3.50 1.88 3.36
N LEU A 85 2.52 1.22 2.72
CA LEU A 85 2.69 0.68 1.36
C LEU A 85 2.85 1.80 0.34
N LEU A 86 2.05 2.86 0.46
CA LEU A 86 2.20 4.04 -0.39
C LEU A 86 3.60 4.66 -0.22
N MET A 87 4.04 4.91 1.01
CA MET A 87 5.38 5.45 1.27
C MET A 87 6.49 4.49 0.82
N SER A 88 6.31 3.18 0.99
CA SER A 88 7.26 2.17 0.52
C SER A 88 7.44 2.24 -1.00
N SER A 89 6.38 2.50 -1.75
CA SER A 89 6.46 2.67 -3.21
C SER A 89 7.34 3.85 -3.60
N HIS A 90 7.28 4.96 -2.86
CA HIS A 90 8.15 6.12 -3.04
C HIS A 90 9.59 5.83 -2.61
N VAL A 91 9.81 5.15 -1.48
CA VAL A 91 11.16 4.80 -1.00
C VAL A 91 11.87 3.88 -2.00
N LEU A 92 11.15 2.89 -2.54
CA LEU A 92 11.71 1.90 -3.47
C LEU A 92 11.65 2.33 -4.93
N GLN A 93 10.99 3.45 -5.23
CA GLN A 93 10.74 3.94 -6.61
C GLN A 93 10.17 2.81 -7.49
N ALA A 94 9.15 2.13 -6.98
CA ALA A 94 8.61 0.92 -7.59
C ALA A 94 7.11 0.77 -7.34
N PRO A 95 6.33 0.28 -8.33
CA PRO A 95 4.93 -0.01 -8.11
C PRO A 95 4.77 -1.21 -7.16
N ILE A 96 3.76 -1.14 -6.29
CA ILE A 96 3.40 -2.20 -5.35
C ILE A 96 1.96 -2.63 -5.64
N THR A 97 1.74 -3.94 -5.80
CA THR A 97 0.41 -4.53 -6.01
C THR A 97 0.07 -5.42 -4.83
N VAL A 98 -1.06 -5.14 -4.19
CA VAL A 98 -1.59 -5.92 -3.07
C VAL A 98 -2.64 -6.89 -3.59
N HIS A 99 -2.41 -8.16 -3.32
CA HIS A 99 -3.32 -9.23 -3.67
C HIS A 99 -4.02 -9.80 -2.45
N MET A 100 -5.23 -10.32 -2.63
CA MET A 100 -5.95 -11.12 -1.63
C MET A 100 -6.50 -12.38 -2.30
N TRP A 101 -6.45 -13.50 -1.59
CA TRP A 101 -7.09 -14.73 -2.05
C TRP A 101 -8.60 -14.67 -1.79
N ASP A 102 -9.41 -14.70 -2.86
CA ASP A 102 -10.86 -14.81 -2.73
C ASP A 102 -11.26 -16.29 -2.65
N LYS A 103 -11.73 -16.71 -1.47
CA LYS A 103 -12.20 -18.07 -1.21
C LYS A 103 -13.45 -18.44 -2.02
N LYS A 104 -14.30 -17.46 -2.39
CA LYS A 104 -15.54 -17.72 -3.14
C LYS A 104 -15.26 -18.06 -4.60
N THR A 105 -14.38 -17.29 -5.22
CA THR A 105 -14.01 -17.47 -6.64
C THR A 105 -12.76 -18.34 -6.81
N ASN A 106 -12.14 -18.75 -5.71
CA ASN A 106 -10.90 -19.51 -5.65
C ASN A 106 -9.79 -18.90 -6.53
N CYS A 107 -9.67 -17.57 -6.49
CA CYS A 107 -8.72 -16.84 -7.32
C CYS A 107 -8.06 -15.68 -6.56
N LEU A 108 -6.89 -15.29 -7.05
CA LEU A 108 -6.15 -14.15 -6.52
C LEU A 108 -6.69 -12.85 -7.13
N LYS A 109 -7.14 -11.93 -6.28
CA LYS A 109 -7.65 -10.60 -6.69
C LYS A 109 -6.66 -9.52 -6.31
N ILE A 110 -6.52 -8.51 -7.17
CA ILE A 110 -5.85 -7.27 -6.81
C ILE A 110 -6.84 -6.44 -5.99
N ILE A 111 -6.41 -5.99 -4.82
CA ILE A 111 -7.24 -5.17 -3.92
C ILE A 111 -6.71 -3.74 -3.78
N ALA A 112 -5.45 -3.49 -4.14
CA ALA A 112 -4.83 -2.18 -4.07
C ALA A 112 -3.57 -2.12 -4.95
N GLU A 113 -3.27 -0.93 -5.47
CA GLU A 113 -2.08 -0.64 -6.26
C GLU A 113 -1.50 0.72 -5.85
N TYR A 114 -0.18 0.79 -5.67
CA TYR A 114 0.55 2.00 -5.28
C TYR A 114 1.74 2.23 -6.22
N GLY A 115 2.21 3.48 -6.32
CA GLY A 115 3.44 3.82 -7.04
C GLY A 115 3.36 3.62 -8.55
N GLN A 116 2.17 3.78 -9.15
CA GLN A 116 1.98 3.60 -10.60
C GLN A 116 2.76 4.63 -11.43
N GLU A 117 3.13 5.75 -10.83
CA GLU A 117 4.03 6.77 -11.39
C GLU A 117 5.45 6.25 -11.64
N TYR A 118 5.87 5.17 -10.96
CA TYR A 118 7.18 4.53 -11.14
C TYR A 118 7.19 3.45 -12.23
N GLY A 119 6.07 3.32 -12.95
CA GLY A 119 5.90 2.36 -14.04
C GLY A 119 4.84 1.30 -13.72
N LYS A 120 4.54 0.48 -14.73
CA LYS A 120 3.54 -0.61 -14.64
C LYS A 120 4.16 -2.00 -14.75
N GLU A 121 5.47 -2.05 -14.96
CA GLU A 121 6.18 -3.30 -15.20
C GLU A 121 6.79 -3.83 -13.91
N SER A 122 6.70 -5.15 -13.74
CA SER A 122 7.32 -5.89 -12.64
C SER A 122 7.08 -5.27 -11.24
N PRO A 123 5.81 -5.14 -10.79
CA PRO A 123 5.51 -4.61 -9.46
C PRO A 123 6.00 -5.56 -8.36
N ILE A 124 6.30 -4.96 -7.20
CA ILE A 124 6.47 -5.70 -5.95
C ILE A 124 5.09 -6.23 -5.57
N ARG A 125 4.94 -7.55 -5.50
CA ARG A 125 3.65 -8.19 -5.20
C ARG A 125 3.62 -8.70 -3.77
N VAL A 126 2.61 -8.27 -3.02
CA VAL A 126 2.35 -8.74 -1.66
C VAL A 126 0.98 -9.38 -1.57
N LEU A 127 0.82 -10.35 -0.69
CA LEU A 127 -0.40 -11.08 -0.40
C LEU A 127 -0.91 -10.65 0.98
N TYR A 128 -2.13 -10.12 1.03
CA TYR A 128 -2.83 -9.81 2.27
C TYR A 128 -3.81 -10.94 2.61
N HIS A 129 -3.69 -11.48 3.83
CA HIS A 129 -4.49 -12.62 4.26
C HIS A 129 -5.85 -12.26 4.90
N GLY A 130 -6.17 -10.96 5.02
CA GLY A 130 -7.46 -10.48 5.53
C GLY A 130 -7.56 -10.37 7.07
N TYR A 131 -6.58 -10.87 7.82
CA TYR A 131 -6.52 -10.78 9.29
C TYR A 131 -5.33 -9.95 9.80
N GLY A 132 -4.79 -9.03 8.98
CA GLY A 132 -3.66 -8.18 9.36
C GLY A 132 -2.26 -8.74 9.00
N HIS A 133 -2.19 -9.90 8.35
CA HIS A 133 -0.91 -10.50 7.93
C HIS A 133 -0.64 -10.29 6.44
N TYR A 134 0.62 -9.97 6.13
CA TYR A 134 1.15 -9.85 4.78
C TYR A 134 2.21 -10.91 4.52
N ASP A 135 2.22 -11.41 3.29
CA ASP A 135 3.27 -12.28 2.77
C ASP A 135 3.78 -11.74 1.40
N ALA A 136 4.97 -12.15 0.98
CA ALA A 136 5.46 -11.88 -0.36
C ALA A 136 4.84 -12.88 -1.34
N LEU A 137 4.24 -12.37 -2.42
CA LEU A 137 3.68 -13.21 -3.47
C LEU A 137 4.77 -13.57 -4.48
N GLN A 138 5.13 -14.85 -4.53
CA GLN A 138 6.00 -15.34 -5.58
C GLN A 138 5.25 -15.28 -6.92
N SER A 139 5.86 -14.67 -7.94
CA SER A 139 5.30 -14.78 -9.28
C SER A 139 5.30 -16.26 -9.67
N PRO A 140 4.19 -16.83 -10.16
CA PRO A 140 4.32 -18.04 -10.94
C PRO A 140 5.28 -17.72 -12.10
N PHE A 141 6.32 -18.53 -12.23
CA PHE A 141 7.32 -18.46 -13.27
C PHE A 141 6.69 -18.17 -14.64
N GLY A 142 7.24 -17.17 -15.36
CA GLY A 142 7.03 -16.92 -16.78
C GLY A 142 5.56 -16.80 -17.22
N SER A 143 5.11 -15.60 -17.55
CA SER A 143 3.80 -15.37 -18.17
C SER A 143 3.48 -16.35 -19.30
N PRO A 144 2.28 -16.95 -19.30
CA PRO A 144 1.42 -16.92 -20.47
C PRO A 144 0.38 -15.83 -20.26
N LYS A 145 0.10 -15.06 -21.31
CA LYS A 145 -1.03 -14.13 -21.38
C LYS A 145 -2.34 -14.92 -21.22
N SER A 146 -2.73 -15.30 -20.01
CA SER A 146 -4.10 -15.71 -19.76
C SER A 146 -4.92 -14.44 -19.65
N LYS A 147 -5.92 -14.32 -20.53
CA LYS A 147 -6.89 -13.23 -20.53
C LYS A 147 -7.47 -13.10 -19.12
N LEU A 148 -7.03 -12.07 -18.39
CA LEU A 148 -7.69 -11.63 -17.17
C LEU A 148 -9.07 -11.14 -17.61
N SER A 149 -10.09 -11.96 -17.41
CA SER A 149 -11.47 -11.56 -17.67
C SER A 149 -11.78 -10.40 -16.74
N ARG A 150 -12.07 -9.24 -17.35
CA ARG A 150 -12.64 -8.07 -16.68
C ARG A 150 -14.03 -8.49 -16.17
N GLY A 151 -14.06 -9.07 -14.97
CA GLY A 151 -15.29 -9.32 -14.24
C GLY A 151 -15.82 -8.00 -13.71
N ARG A 152 -16.89 -7.48 -14.32
CA ARG A 152 -17.73 -6.46 -13.69
C ARG A 152 -18.50 -7.12 -12.54
N SER A 153 -18.13 -6.78 -11.31
CA SER A 153 -18.95 -6.91 -10.10
C SER A 153 -18.38 -5.91 -9.10
N GLY A 154 -19.11 -4.90 -8.66
CA GLY A 154 -20.37 -5.00 -7.93
C GLY A 154 -20.07 -4.48 -6.53
N ALA A 155 -20.62 -3.31 -6.20
CA ALA A 155 -20.27 -2.46 -5.06
C ALA A 155 -20.10 -3.20 -3.72
N PHE A 156 -18.93 -3.00 -3.10
CA PHE A 156 -18.82 -2.76 -1.67
C PHE A 156 -17.62 -1.81 -1.46
N LEU A 157 -17.93 -0.60 -1.01
CA LEU A 157 -16.99 0.50 -0.77
C LEU A 157 -15.95 0.11 0.28
N PHE A 158 -14.70 0.55 0.09
CA PHE A 158 -14.08 1.50 1.02
C PHE A 158 -13.26 2.52 0.20
N VAL A 159 -13.81 3.73 0.18
CA VAL A 159 -13.21 5.05 -0.04
C VAL A 159 -11.70 5.03 -0.29
N PHE A 160 -11.25 5.18 -1.54
CA PHE A 160 -10.13 6.07 -1.89
C PHE A 160 -9.90 6.26 -3.41
N GLU A 161 -10.40 5.36 -4.28
CA GLU A 161 -10.28 5.60 -5.75
C GLU A 161 -11.23 6.67 -6.31
N GLY A 162 -12.35 6.94 -5.63
CA GLY A 162 -13.33 7.94 -6.08
C GLY A 162 -12.84 9.38 -5.93
N VAL A 163 -11.96 9.65 -4.96
CA VAL A 163 -11.44 11.02 -4.75
C VAL A 163 -10.28 11.28 -5.69
N ILE A 164 -9.34 10.33 -5.88
CA ILE A 164 -8.18 10.53 -6.75
C ILE A 164 -8.58 10.58 -8.23
N SER A 165 -9.55 9.78 -8.68
CA SER A 165 -9.96 9.77 -10.09
C SER A 165 -10.83 10.97 -10.49
N ILE A 166 -11.73 11.42 -9.59
CA ILE A 166 -12.44 12.70 -9.77
C ILE A 166 -11.46 13.88 -9.70
N TRP A 167 -10.44 13.80 -8.83
CA TRP A 167 -9.38 14.80 -8.76
C TRP A 167 -8.48 14.83 -10.01
N SER A 168 -8.09 13.68 -10.58
CA SER A 168 -7.32 13.65 -11.83
C SER A 168 -8.11 14.26 -12.98
N TRP A 169 -9.43 14.00 -13.05
CA TRP A 169 -10.31 14.58 -14.06
C TRP A 169 -10.57 16.09 -13.86
N LEU A 170 -10.71 16.55 -12.60
CA LEU A 170 -10.84 17.99 -12.28
C LEU A 170 -9.54 18.76 -12.51
N MET A 171 -8.38 18.17 -12.19
CA MET A 171 -7.07 18.79 -12.34
C MET A 171 -6.65 18.91 -13.82
N GLU A 172 -7.06 17.97 -14.68
CA GLU A 172 -6.77 18.00 -16.11
C GLU A 172 -7.71 18.91 -16.92
N ASN A 173 -8.98 19.12 -16.50
CA ASN A 173 -9.96 19.90 -17.27
C ASN A 173 -10.23 21.32 -16.76
N LEU A 174 -9.80 21.70 -15.55
CA LEU A 174 -10.10 23.04 -14.98
C LEU A 174 -8.88 23.94 -14.75
N GLY A 175 -7.65 23.48 -15.04
CA GLY A 175 -6.49 24.37 -15.11
C GLY A 175 -6.14 25.12 -13.81
N CYS A 176 -6.45 24.57 -12.63
CA CYS A 176 -6.18 25.22 -11.34
C CYS A 176 -4.99 24.56 -10.62
N TRP A 177 -3.79 25.06 -10.88
CA TRP A 177 -2.53 24.65 -10.22
C TRP A 177 -2.33 25.24 -8.80
N TRP A 178 -3.41 25.61 -8.10
CA TRP A 178 -3.34 26.14 -6.74
C TRP A 178 -4.44 25.53 -5.88
N ILE A 179 -4.11 24.43 -5.22
CA ILE A 179 -4.97 23.84 -4.18
C ILE A 179 -4.79 24.69 -2.92
N CYS A 180 -5.72 25.61 -2.68
CA CYS A 180 -5.84 26.36 -1.44
C CYS A 180 -6.16 25.41 -0.27
N SER A 181 -5.64 25.72 0.93
CA SER A 181 -5.91 25.02 2.22
C SER A 181 -7.38 24.62 2.41
N CYS A 182 -8.30 25.43 1.88
CA CYS A 182 -9.75 25.24 1.93
C CYS A 182 -10.24 23.87 1.41
N CYS A 183 -9.60 23.28 0.39
CA CYS A 183 -10.01 21.97 -0.14
C CYS A 183 -9.63 20.80 0.79
N LYS A 184 -8.52 20.92 1.53
CA LYS A 184 -8.07 19.91 2.50
C LYS A 184 -8.98 19.93 3.74
N ASP A 185 -9.43 21.11 4.14
CA ASP A 185 -10.35 21.29 5.27
C ASP A 185 -11.76 20.77 4.96
N LEU A 186 -12.26 20.93 3.72
CA LEU A 186 -13.57 20.43 3.30
C LEU A 186 -13.65 18.89 3.34
N ILE A 187 -12.56 18.19 3.03
CA ILE A 187 -12.49 16.73 3.08
C ILE A 187 -12.43 16.24 4.54
N LYS A 188 -11.70 16.93 5.42
CA LYS A 188 -11.72 16.66 6.88
C LYS A 188 -13.13 16.86 7.45
N GLN A 189 -13.83 17.90 7.02
CA GLN A 189 -15.18 18.20 7.48
C GLN A 189 -16.20 17.17 6.99
N GLN A 190 -16.08 16.66 5.76
CA GLN A 190 -16.94 15.57 5.27
C GLN A 190 -16.70 14.25 6.02
N ARG A 191 -15.46 13.91 6.38
CA ARG A 191 -15.17 12.71 7.20
C ARG A 191 -15.72 12.84 8.63
N ALA A 192 -15.58 14.00 9.26
CA ALA A 192 -16.14 14.24 10.60
C ALA A 192 -17.68 14.12 10.62
N VAL A 193 -18.35 14.59 9.58
CA VAL A 193 -19.81 14.46 9.42
C VAL A 193 -20.22 13.00 9.21
N ILE A 194 -19.47 12.24 8.39
CA ILE A 194 -19.71 10.81 8.22
C ILE A 194 -19.54 10.08 9.56
N GLN A 195 -18.50 10.37 10.33
CA GLN A 195 -18.25 9.73 11.63
C GLN A 195 -19.33 10.06 12.68
N TYR A 196 -19.96 11.24 12.60
CA TYR A 196 -21.09 11.63 13.46
C TYR A 196 -22.41 10.95 13.06
N LEU A 197 -22.61 10.63 11.77
CA LEU A 197 -23.86 10.04 11.27
C LEU A 197 -23.92 8.51 11.39
N ILE A 198 -22.79 7.84 11.62
CA ILE A 198 -22.72 6.38 11.83
C ILE A 198 -22.53 6.03 13.33
N GLY A 199 -22.65 7.02 14.22
CA GLY A 199 -22.70 6.86 15.68
C GLY A 199 -24.12 6.63 16.18
#